data_AF-A0A847GZ77-F1
#
_entry.id   AF-A0A847GZ77-F1
#
_cell.length_a   1.000
_cell.length_b   1.000
_cell.length_c   1.000
_cell.angle_alpha   90.00
_cell.angle_beta   90.00
_cell.angle_gamma   90.00
#
_symmetry.space_group_name_H-M   'P 1'
#
loop_
_entity.id
_entity.type
_entity.pdbx_description
1 polymer ?
#
loop_
_entity_poly.entity_id
_entity_poly.type
_entity_poly.pdbx_seq_one_letter_code
_entity_poly.pdbx_strand_id
1 'polypeptide(L)'
;MSQRITRRRFAAAGTAAALGLPVLDTGGLATSNEVSPLAVGGFPALPVRPYQLMCVICRLGAGCTDDLGDPRLTAILQAAREDPKLPLTLRCNVDTVYRYQNPGHAEDTAEGELFNAKRDLDIIHKLGLAPGDTRPAIDMFERVLAKIPQTRGICGYGAQTSDTWRGCAQADSGNYEKGRQLGIHAVIPPRDPAEKAQYKKTSAAALYQAQTLRIRPHHLLCMSCFHGGKDKLAPIAEDNLFEAIDAIQKQPDIPVTLIAGVCMICPPCGKYDPVNKLCVGGRSMALRDQKKDLDVLQKLGLKYGDTLPARKLYQLLFERIPSTRDICGYGDGETRAYEWSICGSAVKDDAYQKARAARLGIQD
;
A
#
# COMPACT_ATOMS: atom_id res chain seq x y z
N MET A 1 -17.59 2.13 55.57
CA MET A 1 -18.51 1.00 55.28
C MET A 1 -18.44 0.69 53.80
N SER A 2 -18.22 -0.58 53.50
CA SER A 2 -17.77 -1.13 52.21
C SER A 2 -18.86 -1.11 51.14
N GLN A 3 -18.58 -0.57 49.96
CA GLN A 3 -19.39 -0.80 48.76
C GLN A 3 -18.58 -1.60 47.75
N ARG A 4 -18.90 -2.90 47.71
CA ARG A 4 -18.44 -3.89 46.73
C ARG A 4 -19.01 -3.57 45.35
N ILE A 5 -18.14 -3.39 44.36
CA ILE A 5 -18.51 -3.43 42.94
C ILE A 5 -18.51 -4.90 42.51
N THR A 6 -19.68 -5.41 42.14
CA THR A 6 -19.89 -6.76 41.60
C THR A 6 -19.51 -6.80 40.12
N ARG A 7 -18.58 -7.70 39.76
CA ARG A 7 -18.26 -8.07 38.38
C ARG A 7 -19.46 -8.79 37.74
N ARG A 8 -19.95 -8.30 36.60
CA ARG A 8 -20.87 -9.05 35.74
C ARG A 8 -20.12 -10.14 34.98
N ARG A 9 -20.64 -11.36 35.04
CA ARG A 9 -20.29 -12.51 34.18
C ARG A 9 -20.85 -12.26 32.78
N PHE A 10 -20.05 -12.51 31.74
CA PHE A 10 -20.56 -12.71 30.38
C PHE A 10 -20.85 -14.20 30.18
N ALA A 11 -22.07 -14.47 29.73
CA ALA A 11 -22.53 -15.80 29.33
C ALA A 11 -22.09 -16.14 27.90
N ALA A 12 -22.04 -17.43 27.62
CA ALA A 12 -21.56 -18.05 26.40
C ALA A 12 -22.58 -18.05 25.26
N ALA A 13 -22.02 -18.05 24.04
CA ALA A 13 -22.35 -18.76 22.80
C ALA A 13 -23.81 -19.02 22.35
N GLY A 14 -24.01 -18.77 21.05
CA GLY A 14 -25.15 -19.16 20.19
C GLY A 14 -25.66 -17.92 19.44
N THR A 15 -25.77 -17.83 18.13
CA THR A 15 -25.90 -18.82 17.05
C THR A 15 -25.69 -18.07 15.70
N ALA A 16 -25.29 -18.82 14.67
CA ALA A 16 -25.21 -18.50 13.24
C ALA A 16 -25.73 -17.13 12.73
N ALA A 17 -24.84 -16.38 12.07
CA ALA A 17 -25.22 -15.29 11.18
C ALA A 17 -24.62 -15.55 9.79
N ALA A 18 -25.50 -15.60 8.79
CA ALA A 18 -25.15 -15.67 7.38
C ALA A 18 -24.26 -14.48 6.99
N LEU A 19 -23.21 -14.76 6.22
CA LEU A 19 -22.30 -13.76 5.66
C LEU A 19 -23.03 -12.95 4.58
N GLY A 20 -23.79 -11.94 5.01
CA GLY A 20 -24.20 -10.84 4.16
C GLY A 20 -22.98 -9.97 3.87
N LEU A 21 -22.42 -10.10 2.66
CA LEU A 21 -21.38 -9.21 2.18
C LEU A 21 -21.96 -7.79 2.02
N PRO A 22 -21.28 -6.73 2.47
CA PRO A 22 -21.76 -5.38 2.29
C PRO A 22 -21.67 -5.01 0.81
N VAL A 23 -22.81 -5.08 0.12
CA VAL A 23 -23.07 -4.27 -1.06
C VAL A 23 -22.82 -2.83 -0.65
N LEU A 24 -22.07 -2.09 -1.49
CA LEU A 24 -21.78 -0.68 -1.27
C LEU A 24 -23.08 0.04 -0.91
N ASP A 25 -23.19 0.43 0.35
CA ASP A 25 -24.35 1.11 0.90
C ASP A 25 -24.65 2.34 0.03
N THR A 26 -25.82 2.33 -0.60
CA THR A 26 -26.36 3.42 -1.42
C THR A 26 -27.08 4.46 -0.56
N GLY A 27 -27.15 4.26 0.76
CA GLY A 27 -27.80 5.17 1.70
C GLY A 27 -26.87 6.21 2.30
N GLY A 28 -27.17 7.49 2.05
CA GLY A 28 -26.87 8.59 2.96
C GLY A 28 -25.46 9.17 2.88
N LEU A 29 -25.38 10.45 2.49
CA LEU A 29 -24.27 11.34 2.80
C LEU A 29 -24.08 11.42 4.32
N ALA A 30 -23.30 10.50 4.89
CA ALA A 30 -22.75 10.69 6.22
C ALA A 30 -21.65 11.75 6.11
N THR A 31 -21.99 12.99 6.47
CA THR A 31 -21.03 14.00 6.90
C THR A 31 -20.42 13.54 8.23
N SER A 32 -19.56 12.51 8.22
CA SER A 32 -18.86 12.07 9.42
C SER A 32 -17.63 12.96 9.63
N ASN A 33 -17.87 14.16 10.13
CA ASN A 33 -16.91 14.94 10.91
C ASN A 33 -16.94 14.48 12.38
N GLU A 34 -17.07 13.18 12.63
CA GLU A 34 -16.79 12.63 13.96
C GLU A 34 -15.30 12.39 14.07
N VAL A 35 -14.63 13.40 14.62
CA VAL A 35 -13.32 13.21 15.25
C VAL A 35 -13.58 12.27 16.43
N SER A 36 -13.45 10.97 16.17
CA SER A 36 -13.27 9.98 17.24
C SER A 36 -12.13 10.50 18.12
N PRO A 37 -12.28 10.56 19.46
CA PRO A 37 -11.21 10.96 20.35
C PRO A 37 -10.16 9.85 20.32
N LEU A 38 -9.35 9.82 19.26
CA LEU A 38 -8.15 9.02 19.17
C LEU A 38 -7.31 9.44 20.36
N ALA A 39 -7.13 8.47 21.26
CA ALA A 39 -6.31 8.61 22.43
C ALA A 39 -4.98 9.29 22.09
N VAL A 40 -4.50 10.14 23.00
CA VAL A 40 -3.17 10.75 22.94
C VAL A 40 -2.04 9.69 22.91
N GLY A 41 -2.37 8.40 23.06
CA GLY A 41 -1.52 7.29 22.65
C GLY A 41 -1.65 7.06 21.14
N GLY A 42 -0.61 7.43 20.38
CA GLY A 42 -0.55 7.17 18.94
C GLY A 42 -0.81 5.71 18.57
N PHE A 43 -1.08 5.45 17.29
CA PHE A 43 -1.30 4.08 16.80
C PHE A 43 -0.14 3.17 17.22
N PRO A 44 -0.43 1.99 17.80
CA PRO A 44 0.62 1.07 18.23
C PRO A 44 1.47 0.68 17.03
N ALA A 45 2.74 1.08 17.04
CA ALA A 45 3.74 0.68 16.06
C ALA A 45 4.55 -0.50 16.61
N LEU A 46 4.84 -1.47 15.76
CA LEU A 46 5.72 -2.59 16.11
C LEU A 46 7.18 -2.13 15.96
N PRO A 47 7.96 -2.01 17.06
CA PRO A 47 9.39 -1.75 16.93
C PRO A 47 10.06 -2.96 16.26
N VAL A 48 10.97 -2.74 15.33
CA VAL A 48 11.71 -3.80 14.62
C VAL A 48 13.16 -3.37 14.43
N ARG A 49 14.11 -4.27 14.65
CA ARG A 49 15.51 -4.07 14.26
C ARG A 49 15.63 -4.21 12.74
N PRO A 50 16.33 -3.31 12.03
CA PRO A 50 16.49 -3.41 10.57
C PRO A 50 16.93 -4.79 10.07
N TYR A 51 17.87 -5.45 10.76
CA TYR A 51 18.31 -6.80 10.38
C TYR A 51 17.19 -7.86 10.44
N GLN A 52 16.20 -7.72 11.32
CA GLN A 52 15.11 -8.69 11.46
C GLN A 52 14.27 -8.78 10.18
N LEU A 53 14.10 -7.67 9.45
CA LEU A 53 13.42 -7.67 8.16
C LEU A 53 14.15 -8.52 7.11
N MET A 54 15.47 -8.41 7.05
CA MET A 54 16.30 -9.26 6.18
C MET A 54 16.28 -10.71 6.63
N CYS A 55 16.31 -10.98 7.94
CA CYS A 55 16.24 -12.32 8.48
C CYS A 55 14.91 -13.01 8.17
N VAL A 56 13.77 -12.30 8.23
CA VAL A 56 12.47 -12.83 7.79
C VAL A 56 12.55 -13.31 6.34
N ILE A 57 13.05 -12.46 5.43
CA ILE A 57 13.19 -12.81 4.01
C ILE A 57 14.15 -14.00 3.83
N CYS A 58 15.27 -14.02 4.54
CA CYS A 58 16.25 -15.10 4.50
C CYS A 58 15.64 -16.44 4.95
N ARG A 59 14.87 -16.46 6.03
CA ARG A 59 14.20 -17.68 6.53
C ARG A 59 13.15 -18.19 5.55
N LEU A 60 12.36 -17.31 4.94
CA LEU A 60 11.42 -17.68 3.87
C LEU A 60 12.15 -18.34 2.68
N GLY A 61 13.31 -17.80 2.28
CA GLY A 61 14.12 -18.39 1.22
C GLY A 61 14.84 -19.69 1.59
N ALA A 62 14.95 -20.00 2.89
CA ALA A 62 15.39 -21.30 3.39
C ALA A 62 14.26 -22.36 3.40
N GLY A 63 13.05 -21.99 2.99
CA GLY A 63 11.89 -22.88 2.93
C GLY A 63 10.96 -22.81 4.16
N CYS A 64 11.22 -21.91 5.11
CA CYS A 64 10.27 -21.64 6.20
C CYS A 64 9.02 -20.93 5.66
N THR A 65 7.87 -21.13 6.30
CA THR A 65 6.60 -20.50 5.89
C THR A 65 5.97 -19.69 7.01
N ASP A 66 5.52 -20.34 8.08
CA ASP A 66 4.78 -19.74 9.19
C ASP A 66 5.61 -19.66 10.47
N ASP A 67 6.46 -20.67 10.70
CA ASP A 67 7.46 -20.66 11.75
C ASP A 67 8.85 -20.49 11.14
N LEU A 68 9.53 -19.42 11.53
CA LEU A 68 10.87 -19.08 11.05
C LEU A 68 11.99 -19.65 11.93
N GLY A 69 11.65 -20.46 12.94
CA GLY A 69 12.59 -21.02 13.92
C GLY A 69 13.16 -19.98 14.88
N ASP A 70 12.56 -18.79 14.92
CA ASP A 70 12.86 -17.69 15.82
C ASP A 70 11.54 -17.02 16.22
N PRO A 71 11.14 -17.04 17.50
CA PRO A 71 9.84 -16.52 17.93
C PRO A 71 9.62 -15.05 17.57
N ARG A 72 10.68 -14.24 17.57
CA ARG A 72 10.59 -12.82 17.28
C ARG A 72 10.38 -12.58 15.78
N LEU A 73 11.14 -13.26 14.93
CA LEU A 73 10.97 -13.16 13.48
C LEU A 73 9.59 -13.71 13.05
N THR A 74 9.16 -14.82 13.65
CA THR A 74 7.82 -15.40 13.43
C THR A 74 6.73 -14.39 13.79
N ALA A 75 6.83 -13.73 14.95
CA ALA A 75 5.86 -12.71 15.36
C ALA A 75 5.83 -11.50 14.40
N ILE A 76 6.98 -11.04 13.89
CA ILE A 76 7.03 -9.95 12.90
C ILE A 76 6.33 -10.36 11.60
N LEU A 77 6.60 -11.58 11.11
CA LEU A 77 5.97 -12.10 9.89
C LEU A 77 4.46 -12.23 10.05
N GLN A 78 4.00 -12.83 11.15
CA GLN A 78 2.57 -12.99 11.45
C GLN A 78 1.87 -11.63 11.52
N ALA A 79 2.43 -10.68 12.25
CA ALA A 79 1.86 -9.33 12.36
C ALA A 79 1.76 -8.62 11.00
N ALA A 80 2.76 -8.76 10.13
CA ALA A 80 2.74 -8.20 8.78
C ALA A 80 1.71 -8.88 7.85
N ARG A 81 1.46 -10.18 8.03
CA ARG A 81 0.45 -10.94 7.28
C ARG A 81 -0.97 -10.62 7.71
N GLU A 82 -1.18 -10.54 9.03
CA GLU A 82 -2.47 -10.21 9.62
C GLU A 82 -2.88 -8.77 9.27
N ASP A 83 -1.94 -7.83 9.36
CA ASP A 83 -2.20 -6.44 9.02
C ASP A 83 -1.04 -5.80 8.23
N PRO A 84 -1.08 -5.83 6.88
CA PRO A 84 -0.05 -5.23 6.03
C PRO A 84 0.16 -3.73 6.24
N LYS A 85 -0.83 -3.03 6.82
CA LYS A 85 -0.75 -1.60 7.16
C LYS A 85 -0.23 -1.33 8.57
N LEU A 86 0.05 -2.37 9.36
CA LEU A 86 0.66 -2.24 10.69
C LEU A 86 1.93 -1.37 10.59
N PRO A 87 2.02 -0.28 11.35
CA PRO A 87 3.22 0.55 11.36
C PRO A 87 4.40 -0.21 11.96
N LEU A 88 5.51 -0.31 11.23
CA LEU A 88 6.80 -0.81 11.72
C LEU A 88 7.72 0.38 11.97
N THR A 89 8.23 0.51 13.19
CA THR A 89 9.23 1.53 13.56
C THR A 89 10.60 0.90 13.60
N LEU A 90 11.53 1.38 12.76
CA LEU A 90 12.91 0.89 12.78
C LEU A 90 13.63 1.41 14.03
N ARG A 91 14.17 0.50 14.83
CA ARG A 91 14.99 0.84 16.01
C ARG A 91 16.36 0.18 15.87
N CYS A 92 17.43 0.89 16.15
CA CYS A 92 18.77 0.30 16.22
C CYS A 92 19.65 1.10 17.18
N ASN A 93 20.68 0.45 17.72
CA ASN A 93 21.60 1.09 18.64
C ASN A 93 22.57 2.01 17.89
N VAL A 94 22.67 3.25 18.33
CA VAL A 94 23.60 4.27 17.83
C VAL A 94 24.13 5.12 18.98
N ASP A 95 25.34 5.67 18.84
CA ASP A 95 25.98 6.53 19.85
C ASP A 95 25.74 8.03 19.61
N THR A 96 25.06 8.37 18.51
CA THR A 96 24.83 9.75 18.08
C THR A 96 23.64 10.40 18.79
N VAL A 97 23.26 11.60 18.36
CA VAL A 97 22.03 12.28 18.81
C VAL A 97 20.75 11.48 18.56
N TYR A 98 20.80 10.39 17.78
CA TYR A 98 19.67 9.47 17.55
C TYR A 98 19.52 8.40 18.64
N ARG A 99 20.41 8.36 19.66
CA ARG A 99 20.41 7.32 20.71
C ARG A 99 19.14 7.24 21.57
N TYR A 100 18.28 8.26 21.53
CA TYR A 100 16.97 8.25 22.23
C TYR A 100 16.04 7.14 21.72
N GLN A 101 16.43 6.45 20.66
CA GLN A 101 15.69 5.35 20.06
C GLN A 101 16.31 3.96 20.29
N ASN A 102 17.44 3.89 21.00
CA ASN A 102 18.19 2.65 21.16
C ASN A 102 17.29 1.59 21.82
N PRO A 103 17.08 0.43 21.17
CA PRO A 103 16.31 -0.67 21.76
C PRO A 103 17.10 -1.46 22.81
N GLY A 104 18.40 -1.18 22.99
CA GLY A 104 19.31 -1.98 23.80
C GLY A 104 19.75 -3.25 23.08
N HIS A 105 20.43 -4.14 23.81
CA HIS A 105 21.14 -5.30 23.24
C HIS A 105 20.39 -6.63 23.41
N ALA A 106 19.18 -6.61 23.96
CA ALA A 106 18.41 -7.84 24.24
C ALA A 106 18.08 -8.67 22.99
N GLU A 107 18.02 -8.02 21.82
CA GLU A 107 17.78 -8.67 20.53
C GLU A 107 19.06 -8.76 19.67
N ASP A 108 20.27 -8.57 20.22
CA ASP A 108 21.48 -8.73 19.43
C ASP A 108 21.76 -10.22 19.12
N THR A 109 22.23 -10.48 17.90
CA THR A 109 22.63 -11.84 17.48
C THR A 109 24.06 -12.17 17.95
N ALA A 110 24.44 -13.46 17.90
CA ALA A 110 25.69 -13.97 18.47
C ALA A 110 26.98 -13.37 17.87
N GLU A 111 26.90 -12.69 16.72
CA GLU A 111 28.02 -11.97 16.10
C GLU A 111 28.49 -10.74 16.90
N GLY A 112 27.71 -10.29 17.90
CA GLY A 112 28.11 -9.26 18.86
C GLY A 112 27.58 -7.85 18.56
N GLU A 113 27.71 -6.96 19.54
CA GLU A 113 27.06 -5.63 19.56
C GLU A 113 27.49 -4.74 18.38
N LEU A 114 28.79 -4.62 18.13
CA LEU A 114 29.34 -3.78 17.05
C LEU A 114 28.90 -4.27 15.66
N PHE A 115 28.85 -5.60 15.47
CA PHE A 115 28.35 -6.18 14.23
C PHE A 115 26.88 -5.86 14.03
N ASN A 116 26.05 -6.03 15.06
CA ASN A 116 24.62 -5.75 15.01
C ASN A 116 24.33 -4.26 14.73
N ALA A 117 25.03 -3.36 15.41
CA ALA A 117 24.90 -1.91 15.19
C ALA A 117 25.26 -1.54 13.74
N LYS A 118 26.41 -2.01 13.24
CA LYS A 118 26.83 -1.76 11.85
C LYS A 118 25.85 -2.34 10.84
N ARG A 119 25.41 -3.58 11.04
CA ARG A 119 24.45 -4.28 10.16
C ARG A 119 23.16 -3.50 10.04
N ASP A 120 22.62 -3.03 11.17
CA ASP A 120 21.40 -2.21 11.16
C ASP A 120 21.61 -0.87 10.44
N LEU A 121 22.74 -0.21 10.67
CA LEU A 121 23.08 1.05 10.01
C LEU A 121 23.25 0.89 8.48
N ASP A 122 23.91 -0.19 8.03
CA ASP A 122 24.05 -0.50 6.61
C ASP A 122 22.70 -0.71 5.94
N ILE A 123 21.76 -1.37 6.63
CA ILE A 123 20.41 -1.60 6.14
C ILE A 123 19.68 -0.26 6.00
N ILE A 124 19.53 0.52 7.07
CA ILE A 124 18.76 1.78 7.01
C ILE A 124 19.38 2.78 6.04
N HIS A 125 20.71 2.83 5.92
CA HIS A 125 21.40 3.64 4.92
C HIS A 125 21.01 3.23 3.49
N LYS A 126 21.00 1.93 3.18
CA LYS A 126 20.55 1.44 1.86
C LYS A 126 19.07 1.68 1.59
N LEU A 127 18.24 1.68 2.65
CA LEU A 127 16.82 2.02 2.54
C LEU A 127 16.58 3.54 2.40
N GLY A 128 17.58 4.38 2.65
CA GLY A 128 17.42 5.83 2.71
C GLY A 128 16.54 6.25 3.89
N LEU A 129 16.72 5.60 5.04
CA LEU A 129 15.96 5.80 6.27
C LEU A 129 16.88 6.10 7.46
N ALA A 130 16.33 6.71 8.49
CA ALA A 130 16.96 6.96 9.78
C ALA A 130 16.35 6.06 10.87
N PRO A 131 17.03 5.87 12.02
CA PRO A 131 16.40 5.26 13.19
C PRO A 131 15.10 6.03 13.50
N GLY A 132 14.01 5.29 13.66
CA GLY A 132 12.69 5.80 14.08
C GLY A 132 11.72 6.03 12.97
N ASP A 133 12.19 5.94 11.73
CA ASP A 133 11.30 5.94 10.59
C ASP A 133 10.27 4.82 10.74
N THR A 134 9.01 5.23 10.58
CA THR A 134 7.84 4.39 10.79
C THR A 134 7.04 4.32 9.50
N ARG A 135 6.77 3.10 9.00
CA ARG A 135 6.04 2.86 7.75
C ARG A 135 5.11 1.66 7.87
N PRO A 136 4.06 1.54 7.03
CA PRO A 136 3.31 0.30 6.87
C PRO A 136 4.25 -0.89 6.61
N ALA A 137 3.95 -2.06 7.18
CA ALA A 137 4.74 -3.27 6.98
C ALA A 137 4.97 -3.61 5.49
N ILE A 138 3.93 -3.47 4.67
CA ILE A 138 4.04 -3.69 3.21
C ILE A 138 5.05 -2.76 2.55
N ASP A 139 5.08 -1.48 2.93
CA ASP A 139 6.03 -0.50 2.39
C ASP A 139 7.46 -0.80 2.81
N MET A 140 7.63 -1.23 4.07
CA MET A 140 8.94 -1.56 4.62
C MET A 140 9.55 -2.78 3.93
N PHE A 141 8.78 -3.89 3.82
CA PHE A 141 9.26 -5.10 3.17
C PHE A 141 9.47 -4.92 1.66
N GLU A 142 8.57 -4.24 0.95
CA GLU A 142 8.79 -3.94 -0.47
C GLU A 142 10.07 -3.11 -0.68
N ARG A 143 10.37 -2.17 0.22
CA ARG A 143 11.61 -1.40 0.13
C ARG A 143 12.86 -2.24 0.36
N VAL A 144 12.85 -3.12 1.37
CA VAL A 144 13.98 -4.04 1.60
C VAL A 144 14.24 -4.89 0.35
N LEU A 145 13.20 -5.51 -0.20
CA LEU A 145 13.29 -6.32 -1.42
C LEU A 145 13.81 -5.53 -2.63
N ALA A 146 13.44 -4.25 -2.74
CA ALA A 146 13.84 -3.37 -3.82
C ALA A 146 15.28 -2.83 -3.68
N LYS A 147 15.73 -2.51 -2.47
CA LYS A 147 16.98 -1.77 -2.22
C LYS A 147 18.15 -2.64 -1.76
N ILE A 148 17.88 -3.84 -1.26
CA ILE A 148 18.91 -4.76 -0.76
C ILE A 148 18.90 -6.01 -1.65
N PRO A 149 19.74 -6.07 -2.70
CA PRO A 149 19.72 -7.18 -3.65
C PRO A 149 20.35 -8.47 -3.10
N GLN A 150 21.27 -8.37 -2.15
CA GLN A 150 22.05 -9.48 -1.59
C GLN A 150 22.55 -9.18 -0.18
N THR A 151 23.03 -10.21 0.53
CA THR A 151 23.60 -10.12 1.91
C THR A 151 25.00 -9.52 1.97
N ARG A 152 25.76 -9.61 0.88
CA ARG A 152 27.17 -9.17 0.81
C ARG A 152 27.30 -7.69 1.16
N GLY A 153 28.20 -7.40 2.10
CA GLY A 153 28.45 -6.07 2.64
C GLY A 153 27.48 -5.64 3.73
N ILE A 154 26.60 -6.54 4.20
CA ILE A 154 25.66 -6.31 5.32
C ILE A 154 25.78 -7.45 6.33
N CYS A 155 25.42 -8.67 5.91
CA CYS A 155 25.48 -9.85 6.78
C CYS A 155 26.79 -10.62 6.60
N GLY A 156 27.41 -10.57 5.41
CA GLY A 156 28.70 -11.21 5.13
C GLY A 156 29.68 -10.22 4.53
N TYR A 157 30.92 -10.24 5.01
CA TYR A 157 32.01 -9.41 4.51
C TYR A 157 33.01 -10.29 3.77
N GLY A 158 33.49 -9.86 2.60
CA GLY A 158 34.33 -10.69 1.72
C GLY A 158 35.68 -11.11 2.31
N ALA A 159 36.08 -10.54 3.44
CA ALA A 159 37.19 -10.99 4.26
C ALA A 159 36.83 -10.80 5.74
N GLN A 160 37.15 -11.79 6.57
CA GLN A 160 37.09 -11.64 8.03
C GLN A 160 38.28 -10.80 8.49
N THR A 161 38.03 -9.58 8.97
CA THR A 161 39.08 -8.68 9.47
C THR A 161 39.34 -8.84 10.96
N SER A 162 38.40 -9.42 11.71
CA SER A 162 38.55 -9.82 13.12
C SER A 162 37.43 -10.79 13.51
N ASP A 163 37.46 -11.36 14.71
CA ASP A 163 36.35 -12.18 15.23
C ASP A 163 35.02 -11.42 15.30
N THR A 164 35.05 -10.14 15.67
CA THR A 164 33.87 -9.26 15.68
C THR A 164 33.27 -9.06 14.28
N TRP A 165 34.07 -9.21 13.22
CA TRP A 165 33.65 -8.96 11.83
C TRP A 165 33.53 -10.24 11.00
N ARG A 166 33.33 -11.38 11.66
CA ARG A 166 33.15 -12.69 11.01
C ARG A 166 31.96 -12.74 10.06
N GLY A 167 30.90 -12.00 10.37
CA GLY A 167 29.66 -12.07 9.62
C GLY A 167 28.72 -13.16 10.12
N CYS A 168 27.50 -13.13 9.59
CA CYS A 168 26.47 -14.10 9.87
C CYS A 168 26.78 -15.42 9.17
N ALA A 169 26.63 -16.54 9.87
CA ALA A 169 26.86 -17.87 9.32
C ALA A 169 25.96 -18.21 8.11
N GLN A 170 24.83 -17.50 7.96
CA GLN A 170 23.90 -17.68 6.85
C GLN A 170 24.15 -16.73 5.68
N ALA A 171 25.14 -15.84 5.77
CA ALA A 171 25.34 -14.79 4.77
C ALA A 171 25.58 -15.34 3.36
N ASP A 172 26.33 -16.44 3.23
CA ASP A 172 26.68 -17.05 1.95
C ASP A 172 25.80 -18.26 1.58
N SER A 173 24.71 -18.49 2.31
CA SER A 173 23.79 -19.62 2.05
C SER A 173 22.94 -19.45 0.78
N GLY A 174 22.85 -18.22 0.25
CA GLY A 174 21.95 -17.86 -0.83
C GLY A 174 20.47 -17.78 -0.44
N ASN A 175 20.14 -18.00 0.85
CA ASN A 175 18.76 -18.04 1.32
C ASN A 175 18.07 -16.67 1.24
N TYR A 176 18.77 -15.58 1.53
CA TYR A 176 18.21 -14.24 1.36
C TYR A 176 17.85 -13.94 -0.09
N GLU A 177 18.73 -14.27 -1.04
CA GLU A 177 18.52 -14.04 -2.46
C GLU A 177 17.36 -14.88 -2.99
N LYS A 178 17.24 -16.15 -2.56
CA LYS A 178 16.07 -17.01 -2.83
C LYS A 178 14.80 -16.38 -2.27
N GLY A 179 14.81 -15.96 -1.00
CA GLY A 179 13.67 -15.31 -0.36
C GLY A 179 13.26 -14.02 -1.06
N ARG A 180 14.23 -13.23 -1.51
CA ARG A 180 14.00 -12.02 -2.30
C ARG A 180 13.33 -12.35 -3.65
N GLN A 181 13.74 -13.43 -4.31
CA GLN A 181 13.12 -13.87 -5.58
C GLN A 181 11.67 -14.29 -5.41
N LEU A 182 11.26 -14.80 -4.24
CA LEU A 182 9.85 -15.07 -3.94
C LEU A 182 9.01 -13.78 -3.85
N GLY A 183 9.66 -12.64 -3.63
CA GLY A 183 9.04 -11.31 -3.63
C GLY A 183 8.13 -11.06 -2.44
N ILE A 184 7.34 -9.98 -2.54
CA ILE A 184 6.47 -9.53 -1.43
C ILE A 184 5.41 -10.57 -1.06
N HIS A 185 5.03 -11.44 -1.99
CA HIS A 185 3.98 -12.45 -1.78
C HIS A 185 4.37 -13.57 -0.81
N ALA A 186 5.66 -13.80 -0.58
CA ALA A 186 6.10 -14.71 0.48
C ALA A 186 5.94 -14.11 1.88
N VAL A 187 6.04 -12.78 1.99
CA VAL A 187 5.84 -12.05 3.26
C VAL A 187 4.36 -11.80 3.47
N ILE A 188 3.69 -11.15 2.51
CA ILE A 188 2.27 -10.79 2.54
C ILE A 188 1.58 -11.50 1.38
N PRO A 189 0.87 -12.61 1.65
CA PRO A 189 0.16 -13.36 0.62
C PRO A 189 -0.77 -12.47 -0.22
N PRO A 190 -0.88 -12.72 -1.53
CA PRO A 190 -1.86 -12.03 -2.34
C PRO A 190 -3.26 -12.39 -1.86
N ARG A 191 -4.22 -11.51 -2.16
CA ARG A 191 -5.64 -11.80 -1.96
C ARG A 191 -6.05 -13.04 -2.74
N ASP A 192 -6.93 -13.83 -2.15
CA ASP A 192 -7.44 -15.06 -2.75
C ASP A 192 -8.05 -14.79 -4.16
N PRO A 193 -7.66 -15.56 -5.19
CA PRO A 193 -8.17 -15.34 -6.55
C PRO A 193 -9.68 -15.52 -6.69
N ALA A 194 -10.30 -16.47 -5.97
CA ALA A 194 -11.75 -16.68 -6.04
C ALA A 194 -12.49 -15.54 -5.36
N GLU A 195 -11.98 -15.04 -4.24
CA GLU A 195 -12.47 -13.82 -3.60
C GLU A 195 -12.38 -12.62 -4.57
N LYS A 196 -11.21 -12.38 -5.18
CA LYS A 196 -11.04 -11.31 -6.18
C LYS A 196 -12.05 -11.42 -7.32
N ALA A 197 -12.23 -12.62 -7.88
CA ALA A 197 -13.17 -12.87 -8.97
C ALA A 197 -14.62 -12.60 -8.54
N GLN A 198 -14.99 -12.98 -7.32
CA GLN A 198 -16.30 -12.69 -6.76
C GLN A 198 -16.52 -11.18 -6.60
N TYR A 199 -15.55 -10.45 -6.04
CA TYR A 199 -15.61 -8.99 -5.95
C TYR A 199 -15.67 -8.33 -7.32
N LYS A 200 -14.92 -8.84 -8.31
CA LYS A 200 -14.98 -8.36 -9.69
C LYS A 200 -16.39 -8.47 -10.24
N LYS A 201 -16.99 -9.67 -10.15
CA LYS A 201 -18.36 -9.92 -10.63
C LYS A 201 -19.39 -8.99 -9.99
N THR A 202 -19.39 -8.89 -8.66
CA THR A 202 -20.39 -8.10 -7.93
C THR A 202 -20.20 -6.60 -8.11
N SER A 203 -18.97 -6.11 -8.06
CA SER A 203 -18.69 -4.68 -8.23
C SER A 203 -18.87 -4.20 -9.67
N ALA A 204 -18.57 -5.02 -10.68
CA ALA A 204 -18.88 -4.71 -12.07
C ALA A 204 -20.40 -4.60 -12.28
N ALA A 205 -21.19 -5.55 -11.77
CA ALA A 205 -22.64 -5.50 -11.86
C ALA A 205 -23.22 -4.25 -11.17
N ALA A 206 -22.73 -3.94 -9.97
CA ALA A 206 -23.12 -2.73 -9.24
C ALA A 206 -22.77 -1.44 -9.99
N LEU A 207 -21.62 -1.41 -10.67
CA LEU A 207 -21.21 -0.27 -11.49
C LEU A 207 -22.17 -0.06 -12.67
N TYR A 208 -22.51 -1.11 -13.41
CA TYR A 208 -23.45 -1.02 -14.55
C TYR A 208 -24.88 -0.65 -14.15
N GLN A 209 -25.28 -0.94 -12.91
CA GLN A 209 -26.60 -0.57 -12.38
C GLN A 209 -26.61 0.79 -11.69
N ALA A 210 -25.44 1.42 -11.51
CA ALA A 210 -25.34 2.67 -10.76
C ALA A 210 -25.97 3.83 -11.54
N GLN A 211 -26.84 4.59 -10.88
CA GLN A 211 -27.35 5.86 -11.40
C GLN A 211 -26.34 7.00 -11.27
N THR A 212 -25.29 6.81 -10.46
CA THR A 212 -24.20 7.77 -10.26
C THR A 212 -22.94 6.99 -9.95
N LEU A 213 -21.88 7.26 -10.72
CA LEU A 213 -20.57 6.66 -10.49
C LEU A 213 -19.86 7.42 -9.38
N ARG A 214 -19.22 6.69 -8.47
CA ARG A 214 -18.37 7.27 -7.41
C ARG A 214 -16.93 6.93 -7.70
N ILE A 215 -16.14 7.93 -8.09
CA ILE A 215 -14.80 7.75 -8.64
C ILE A 215 -13.81 8.67 -7.91
N ARG A 216 -12.61 8.16 -7.63
CA ARG A 216 -11.52 9.01 -7.12
C ARG A 216 -11.02 9.94 -8.23
N PRO A 217 -10.69 11.21 -7.93
CA PRO A 217 -10.21 12.15 -8.94
C PRO A 217 -9.05 11.62 -9.79
N HIS A 218 -8.00 11.03 -9.19
CA HIS A 218 -6.86 10.53 -9.97
C HIS A 218 -7.21 9.31 -10.84
N HIS A 219 -8.25 8.54 -10.49
CA HIS A 219 -8.68 7.42 -11.31
C HIS A 219 -9.26 7.87 -12.66
N LEU A 220 -9.70 9.12 -12.81
CA LEU A 220 -10.06 9.66 -14.13
C LEU A 220 -8.84 9.65 -15.09
N LEU A 221 -7.64 9.94 -14.58
CA LEU A 221 -6.40 9.83 -15.34
C LEU A 221 -6.02 8.37 -15.58
N CYS A 222 -6.19 7.48 -14.59
CA CYS A 222 -5.93 6.05 -14.76
C CYS A 222 -6.83 5.43 -15.83
N MET A 223 -8.11 5.78 -15.85
CA MET A 223 -9.07 5.38 -16.89
C MET A 223 -8.62 5.88 -18.26
N SER A 224 -8.18 7.13 -18.36
CA SER A 224 -7.64 7.71 -19.61
C SER A 224 -6.39 6.94 -20.08
N CYS A 225 -5.43 6.68 -19.20
CA CYS A 225 -4.22 5.92 -19.55
C CYS A 225 -4.54 4.48 -19.95
N PHE A 226 -5.50 3.84 -19.27
CA PHE A 226 -5.94 2.49 -19.61
C PHE A 226 -6.63 2.45 -20.97
N HIS A 227 -7.53 3.41 -21.25
CA HIS A 227 -8.22 3.55 -22.52
C HIS A 227 -7.24 3.70 -23.70
N GLY A 228 -6.36 4.70 -23.66
CA GLY A 228 -5.45 4.97 -24.78
C GLY A 228 -4.21 4.06 -24.82
N GLY A 229 -3.97 3.28 -23.78
CA GLY A 229 -2.86 2.33 -23.68
C GLY A 229 -3.17 0.92 -24.18
N LYS A 230 -4.41 0.67 -24.62
CA LYS A 230 -4.87 -0.64 -25.11
C LYS A 230 -5.32 -0.53 -26.56
N ASP A 231 -4.87 -1.45 -27.41
CA ASP A 231 -5.37 -1.56 -28.78
C ASP A 231 -6.83 -2.04 -28.80
N LYS A 232 -7.17 -2.92 -27.85
CA LYS A 232 -8.54 -3.38 -27.60
C LYS A 232 -8.88 -3.18 -26.13
N LEU A 233 -9.88 -2.35 -25.88
CA LEU A 233 -10.41 -2.10 -24.55
C LEU A 233 -11.19 -3.35 -24.08
N ALA A 234 -10.77 -3.95 -22.97
CA ALA A 234 -11.38 -5.16 -22.40
C ALA A 234 -11.25 -5.20 -20.87
N PRO A 235 -12.14 -5.92 -20.16
CA PRO A 235 -12.02 -6.15 -18.72
C PRO A 235 -10.69 -6.77 -18.32
N ILE A 236 -10.18 -6.39 -17.15
CA ILE A 236 -9.08 -7.06 -16.46
C ILE A 236 -9.51 -7.49 -15.06
N ALA A 237 -8.73 -8.38 -14.44
CA ALA A 237 -9.06 -8.93 -13.13
C ALA A 237 -8.70 -7.99 -11.97
N GLU A 238 -7.84 -7.00 -12.21
CA GLU A 238 -7.17 -6.21 -11.18
C GLU A 238 -7.97 -4.99 -10.70
N ASP A 239 -8.92 -4.50 -11.49
CA ASP A 239 -9.70 -3.29 -11.19
C ASP A 239 -10.99 -3.25 -12.05
N ASN A 240 -11.83 -2.23 -11.84
CA ASN A 240 -12.98 -1.93 -12.72
C ASN A 240 -12.76 -0.69 -13.63
N LEU A 241 -11.53 -0.45 -14.09
CA LEU A 241 -11.27 0.67 -15.01
C LEU A 241 -12.08 0.50 -16.31
N PHE A 242 -12.09 -0.71 -16.87
CA PHE A 242 -12.86 -1.02 -18.08
C PHE A 242 -14.34 -0.73 -17.90
N GLU A 243 -14.97 -1.27 -16.86
CA GLU A 243 -16.42 -1.17 -16.65
C GLU A 243 -16.82 0.28 -16.41
N ALA A 244 -16.00 1.05 -15.68
CA ALA A 244 -16.19 2.48 -15.49
C ALA A 244 -16.15 3.24 -16.84
N ILE A 245 -15.20 2.93 -17.71
CA ILE A 245 -15.08 3.56 -19.04
C ILE A 245 -16.29 3.17 -19.91
N ASP A 246 -16.62 1.88 -19.98
CA ASP A 246 -17.71 1.36 -20.78
C ASP A 246 -19.07 1.91 -20.35
N ALA A 247 -19.32 2.05 -19.04
CA ALA A 247 -20.52 2.70 -18.53
C ALA A 247 -20.63 4.17 -18.97
N ILE A 248 -19.51 4.92 -18.90
CA ILE A 248 -19.45 6.32 -19.34
C ILE A 248 -19.64 6.43 -20.86
N GLN A 249 -19.06 5.55 -21.66
CA GLN A 249 -19.22 5.56 -23.11
C GLN A 249 -20.66 5.25 -23.54
N LYS A 250 -21.34 4.33 -22.84
CA LYS A 250 -22.75 4.00 -23.09
C LYS A 250 -23.72 5.07 -22.61
N GLN A 251 -23.37 5.79 -21.54
CA GLN A 251 -24.16 6.89 -21.01
C GLN A 251 -23.26 8.10 -20.72
N PRO A 252 -22.93 8.91 -21.74
CA PRO A 252 -22.03 10.06 -21.61
C PRO A 252 -22.38 11.05 -20.50
N ASP A 253 -23.67 11.19 -20.18
CA ASP A 253 -24.15 12.10 -19.14
C ASP A 253 -24.39 11.42 -17.78
N ILE A 254 -23.93 10.18 -17.58
CA ILE A 254 -23.99 9.53 -16.26
C ILE A 254 -23.31 10.43 -15.22
N PRO A 255 -23.98 10.76 -14.11
CA PRO A 255 -23.37 11.57 -13.05
C PRO A 255 -22.16 10.86 -12.44
N VAL A 256 -21.08 11.60 -12.25
CA VAL A 256 -19.87 11.14 -11.57
C VAL A 256 -19.61 12.02 -10.35
N THR A 257 -19.69 11.43 -9.16
CA THR A 257 -19.31 12.07 -7.90
C THR A 257 -17.86 11.79 -7.56
N LEU A 258 -17.08 12.84 -7.32
CA LEU A 258 -15.68 12.73 -6.90
C LEU A 258 -15.59 12.40 -5.41
N ILE A 259 -14.93 11.30 -5.05
CA ILE A 259 -14.85 10.84 -3.65
C ILE A 259 -13.41 10.62 -3.18
N ALA A 260 -13.22 10.74 -1.86
CA ALA A 260 -11.99 10.36 -1.18
C ALA A 260 -12.02 8.86 -0.83
N GLY A 261 -10.84 8.27 -0.62
CA GLY A 261 -10.72 6.86 -0.23
C GLY A 261 -11.00 5.91 -1.40
N VAL A 262 -11.47 4.70 -1.12
CA VAL A 262 -11.71 3.67 -2.15
C VAL A 262 -12.99 3.95 -2.94
N CYS A 263 -12.97 3.69 -4.25
CA CYS A 263 -14.10 3.96 -5.16
C CYS A 263 -14.53 2.73 -5.94
N MET A 264 -15.49 2.86 -6.86
CA MET A 264 -16.07 1.74 -7.62
C MET A 264 -15.06 0.95 -8.48
N ILE A 265 -13.84 1.48 -8.68
CA ILE A 265 -12.74 0.82 -9.42
C ILE A 265 -11.96 -0.17 -8.54
N CYS A 266 -11.86 0.09 -7.24
CA CYS A 266 -11.00 -0.63 -6.30
C CYS A 266 -11.42 -2.06 -5.90
N PRO A 267 -12.71 -2.46 -5.85
CA PRO A 267 -13.10 -3.68 -5.16
C PRO A 267 -12.38 -4.98 -5.55
N PRO A 268 -12.07 -5.25 -6.84
CA PRO A 268 -11.35 -6.47 -7.22
C PRO A 268 -9.82 -6.35 -7.06
N CYS A 269 -9.30 -5.17 -6.71
CA CYS A 269 -7.88 -4.94 -6.56
C CYS A 269 -7.28 -5.84 -5.46
N GLY A 270 -6.15 -6.47 -5.76
CA GLY A 270 -5.41 -7.27 -4.79
C GLY A 270 -4.74 -6.45 -3.68
N LYS A 271 -4.80 -5.12 -3.78
CA LYS A 271 -4.26 -4.16 -2.79
C LYS A 271 -5.37 -3.39 -2.06
N TYR A 272 -6.62 -3.81 -2.22
CA TYR A 272 -7.74 -3.24 -1.49
C TYR A 272 -7.95 -4.00 -0.18
N ASP A 273 -8.00 -3.29 0.94
CA ASP A 273 -8.43 -3.81 2.24
C ASP A 273 -9.94 -3.59 2.39
N PRO A 274 -10.79 -4.64 2.22
CA PRO A 274 -12.23 -4.50 2.27
C PRO A 274 -12.76 -4.22 3.69
N VAL A 275 -12.02 -4.60 4.74
CA VAL A 275 -12.45 -4.42 6.13
C VAL A 275 -12.34 -2.95 6.51
N ASN A 276 -11.18 -2.34 6.23
CA ASN A 276 -10.92 -0.95 6.61
C ASN A 276 -11.24 0.05 5.50
N LYS A 277 -11.58 -0.44 4.30
CA LYS A 277 -11.87 0.36 3.10
C LYS A 277 -10.67 1.23 2.70
N LEU A 278 -9.46 0.67 2.76
CA LEU A 278 -8.19 1.36 2.49
C LEU A 278 -7.47 0.77 1.28
N CYS A 279 -6.68 1.60 0.60
CA CYS A 279 -5.65 1.11 -0.31
C CYS A 279 -4.43 0.72 0.53
N VAL A 280 -4.00 -0.53 0.42
CA VAL A 280 -2.75 -1.04 1.00
C VAL A 280 -1.72 -1.32 -0.10
N GLY A 281 -1.80 -0.59 -1.22
CA GLY A 281 -0.79 -0.65 -2.27
C GLY A 281 0.55 -0.20 -1.72
N GLY A 282 1.57 -1.06 -1.88
CA GLY A 282 2.92 -0.75 -1.43
C GLY A 282 3.57 0.40 -2.23
N ARG A 283 4.78 0.79 -1.83
CA ARG A 283 5.46 2.04 -2.25
C ARG A 283 4.65 3.28 -1.90
N SER A 284 3.98 3.24 -0.76
CA SER A 284 3.13 4.31 -0.24
C SER A 284 2.09 4.78 -1.24
N MET A 285 1.53 3.84 -2.01
CA MET A 285 0.52 4.13 -3.04
C MET A 285 -0.67 4.90 -2.46
N ALA A 286 -1.10 4.53 -1.26
CA ALA A 286 -2.18 5.22 -0.56
C ALA A 286 -1.93 6.73 -0.39
N LEU A 287 -0.74 7.11 0.06
CA LEU A 287 -0.35 8.50 0.34
C LEU A 287 -0.20 9.30 -0.96
N ARG A 288 0.56 8.77 -1.92
CA ARG A 288 0.79 9.47 -3.19
C ARG A 288 -0.50 9.64 -3.99
N ASP A 289 -1.41 8.67 -3.95
CA ASP A 289 -2.66 8.74 -4.70
C ASP A 289 -3.65 9.71 -4.04
N GLN A 290 -3.59 9.89 -2.71
CA GLN A 290 -4.30 10.99 -2.05
C GLN A 290 -3.80 12.36 -2.52
N LYS A 291 -2.47 12.54 -2.64
CA LYS A 291 -1.92 13.79 -3.19
C LYS A 291 -2.36 14.03 -4.63
N LYS A 292 -2.32 12.99 -5.49
CA LYS A 292 -2.82 13.09 -6.87
C LYS A 292 -4.30 13.46 -6.92
N ASP A 293 -5.13 12.90 -6.04
CA ASP A 293 -6.54 13.28 -5.99
C ASP A 293 -6.71 14.78 -5.72
N LEU A 294 -5.98 15.30 -4.73
CA LEU A 294 -6.02 16.71 -4.37
C LEU A 294 -5.50 17.60 -5.51
N ASP A 295 -4.47 17.17 -6.24
CA ASP A 295 -3.92 17.92 -7.38
C ASP A 295 -4.91 17.97 -8.55
N VAL A 296 -5.62 16.86 -8.81
CA VAL A 296 -6.70 16.84 -9.81
C VAL A 296 -7.80 17.80 -9.38
N LEU A 297 -8.31 17.67 -8.15
CA LEU A 297 -9.35 18.56 -7.63
C LEU A 297 -8.97 20.03 -7.75
N GLN A 298 -7.75 20.39 -7.35
CA GLN A 298 -7.22 21.75 -7.47
C GLN A 298 -7.22 22.23 -8.93
N LYS A 299 -6.69 21.44 -9.87
CA LYS A 299 -6.62 21.84 -11.29
C LYS A 299 -7.99 21.96 -11.96
N LEU A 300 -8.94 21.15 -11.55
CA LEU A 300 -10.31 21.20 -12.08
C LEU A 300 -11.15 22.30 -11.40
N GLY A 301 -10.69 22.86 -10.27
CA GLY A 301 -11.50 23.79 -9.47
C GLY A 301 -12.67 23.10 -8.78
N LEU A 302 -12.50 21.83 -8.41
CA LEU A 302 -13.52 20.98 -7.79
C LEU A 302 -13.10 20.55 -6.38
N LYS A 303 -14.03 19.97 -5.63
CA LYS A 303 -13.81 19.34 -4.33
C LYS A 303 -14.43 17.94 -4.28
N TYR A 304 -14.09 17.17 -3.25
CA TYR A 304 -14.82 15.93 -2.97
C TYR A 304 -16.31 16.22 -2.73
N GLY A 305 -17.16 15.35 -3.25
CA GLY A 305 -18.62 15.49 -3.23
C GLY A 305 -19.19 16.20 -4.46
N ASP A 306 -18.39 16.95 -5.21
CA ASP A 306 -18.85 17.55 -6.46
C ASP A 306 -19.25 16.45 -7.45
N THR A 307 -20.34 16.71 -8.18
CA THR A 307 -20.93 15.77 -9.12
C THR A 307 -21.16 16.45 -10.47
N LEU A 308 -20.64 15.85 -11.54
CA LEU A 308 -20.78 16.36 -12.91
C LEU A 308 -21.19 15.22 -13.84
N PRO A 309 -21.91 15.50 -14.95
CA PRO A 309 -22.03 14.55 -16.05
C PRO A 309 -20.64 14.12 -16.54
N ALA A 310 -20.43 12.83 -16.80
CA ALA A 310 -19.13 12.28 -17.16
C ALA A 310 -18.50 13.00 -18.37
N ARG A 311 -19.30 13.31 -19.40
CA ARG A 311 -18.89 14.09 -20.58
C ARG A 311 -18.27 15.43 -20.19
N LYS A 312 -18.97 16.21 -19.35
CA LYS A 312 -18.47 17.53 -18.88
C LYS A 312 -17.22 17.37 -18.01
N LEU A 313 -17.19 16.34 -17.17
CA LEU A 313 -16.04 16.07 -16.30
C LEU A 313 -14.79 15.74 -17.12
N TYR A 314 -14.88 14.88 -18.14
CA TYR A 314 -13.74 14.55 -19.00
C TYR A 314 -13.34 15.70 -19.95
N GLN A 315 -14.30 16.50 -20.42
CA GLN A 315 -13.98 17.74 -21.14
C GLN A 315 -13.12 18.67 -20.27
N LEU A 316 -13.56 18.93 -19.03
CA LEU A 316 -12.83 19.75 -18.08
C LEU A 316 -11.46 19.14 -17.72
N LEU A 317 -11.40 17.82 -17.50
CA LEU A 317 -10.16 17.10 -17.21
C LEU A 317 -9.12 17.32 -18.31
N PHE A 318 -9.50 17.07 -19.56
CA PHE A 318 -8.60 17.17 -20.71
C PHE A 318 -8.26 18.60 -21.10
N GLU A 319 -9.10 19.58 -20.76
CA GLU A 319 -8.79 21.00 -20.90
C GLU A 319 -7.73 21.43 -19.89
N ARG A 320 -7.90 21.06 -18.60
CA ARG A 320 -7.08 21.60 -17.49
C ARG A 320 -5.84 20.79 -17.17
N ILE A 321 -5.76 19.53 -17.61
CA ILE A 321 -4.64 18.64 -17.37
C ILE A 321 -4.10 18.16 -18.72
N PRO A 322 -3.22 18.93 -19.37
CA PRO A 322 -2.73 18.60 -20.71
C PRO A 322 -1.77 17.40 -20.73
N SER A 323 -1.12 17.08 -19.61
CA SER A 323 -0.20 15.94 -19.49
C SER A 323 -0.35 15.26 -18.13
N THR A 324 -0.10 13.95 -18.10
CA THR A 324 0.03 13.18 -16.85
C THR A 324 1.22 13.63 -16.01
N ARG A 325 2.23 14.31 -16.58
CA ARG A 325 3.35 14.86 -15.81
C ARG A 325 2.87 15.84 -14.72
N ASP A 326 1.81 16.59 -14.99
CA ASP A 326 1.23 17.58 -14.07
C ASP A 326 0.74 16.98 -12.75
N ILE A 327 0.20 15.75 -12.79
CA ILE A 327 -0.40 15.07 -11.64
C ILE A 327 0.45 13.89 -11.23
N CYS A 328 0.65 12.94 -12.14
CA CYS A 328 1.35 11.69 -11.89
C CYS A 328 2.87 11.86 -11.76
N GLY A 329 3.40 13.00 -12.22
CA GLY A 329 4.80 13.42 -12.08
C GLY A 329 4.97 14.62 -11.15
N TYR A 330 3.94 15.04 -10.41
CA TYR A 330 3.99 16.20 -9.51
C TYR A 330 4.42 17.52 -10.19
N GLY A 331 4.16 17.68 -11.50
CA GLY A 331 4.47 18.88 -12.28
C GLY A 331 5.88 18.89 -12.88
N ASP A 332 6.87 18.37 -12.16
CA ASP A 332 8.28 18.42 -12.56
C ASP A 332 8.88 17.07 -12.96
N GLY A 333 8.12 15.98 -12.82
CA GLY A 333 8.61 14.63 -13.11
C GLY A 333 9.74 14.17 -12.18
N GLU A 334 9.96 14.84 -11.04
CA GLU A 334 11.03 14.49 -10.12
C GLU A 334 10.56 13.49 -9.06
N THR A 335 11.27 12.36 -8.98
CA THR A 335 11.11 11.42 -7.86
C THR A 335 11.88 11.92 -6.66
N ARG A 336 11.15 12.38 -5.63
CA ARG A 336 11.74 13.01 -4.42
C ARG A 336 12.14 12.00 -3.35
N ALA A 337 11.41 10.89 -3.25
CA ALA A 337 11.66 9.80 -2.31
C ALA A 337 11.01 8.51 -2.83
N TYR A 338 11.24 7.40 -2.14
CA TYR A 338 10.64 6.11 -2.51
C TYR A 338 9.10 6.15 -2.49
N GLU A 339 8.54 6.87 -1.53
CA GLU A 339 7.10 7.06 -1.33
C GLU A 339 6.52 8.08 -2.31
N TRP A 340 7.37 9.01 -2.77
CA TRP A 340 7.05 10.03 -3.75
C TRP A 340 7.57 9.63 -5.14
N SER A 341 7.46 8.35 -5.48
CA SER A 341 7.72 7.85 -6.83
C SER A 341 6.65 8.37 -7.80
N ILE A 342 7.05 8.66 -9.03
CA ILE A 342 6.14 9.05 -10.12
C ILE A 342 5.60 7.83 -10.88
N CYS A 343 4.45 7.98 -11.56
CA CYS A 343 3.96 6.92 -12.44
C CYS A 343 4.78 6.86 -13.73
N GLY A 344 4.88 5.67 -14.35
CA GLY A 344 5.50 5.54 -15.67
C GLY A 344 4.83 6.40 -16.75
N SER A 345 3.52 6.63 -16.63
CA SER A 345 2.78 7.52 -17.52
C SER A 345 3.19 8.99 -17.40
N ALA A 346 3.86 9.41 -16.32
CA ALA A 346 4.42 10.76 -16.21
C ALA A 346 5.69 10.95 -17.05
N VAL A 347 6.34 9.84 -17.46
CA VAL A 347 7.51 9.83 -18.34
C VAL A 347 7.10 9.56 -19.79
N LYS A 348 6.10 8.70 -20.01
CA LYS A 348 5.54 8.36 -21.32
C LYS A 348 4.03 8.55 -21.30
N ASP A 349 3.56 9.69 -21.79
CA ASP A 349 2.15 10.08 -21.69
C ASP A 349 1.31 9.76 -22.93
N ASP A 350 1.86 9.02 -23.91
CA ASP A 350 1.20 8.68 -25.18
C ASP A 350 -0.21 8.10 -25.00
N ALA A 351 -0.38 7.20 -24.03
CA ALA A 351 -1.67 6.59 -23.74
C ALA A 351 -2.71 7.62 -23.25
N TYR A 352 -2.28 8.57 -22.42
CA TYR A 352 -3.14 9.66 -21.97
C TYR A 352 -3.49 10.59 -23.14
N GLN A 353 -2.51 10.95 -23.99
CA GLN A 353 -2.74 11.81 -25.15
C GLN A 353 -3.70 11.17 -26.15
N LYS A 354 -3.59 9.87 -26.41
CA LYS A 354 -4.54 9.12 -27.24
C LYS A 354 -5.96 9.17 -26.68
N ALA A 355 -6.14 8.92 -25.38
CA ALA A 355 -7.45 9.01 -24.76
C ALA A 355 -8.01 10.43 -24.75
N ARG A 356 -7.16 11.44 -24.53
CA ARG A 356 -7.52 12.86 -24.62
C ARG A 356 -8.00 13.23 -26.02
N ALA A 357 -7.28 12.85 -27.07
CA ALA A 357 -7.67 13.09 -28.45
C ALA A 357 -8.99 12.40 -28.80
N ALA A 358 -9.19 11.18 -28.31
CA ALA A 358 -10.43 10.42 -28.49
C ALA A 358 -11.57 10.84 -27.53
N ARG A 359 -11.35 11.81 -26.63
CA ARG A 359 -12.27 12.17 -25.54
C ARG A 359 -12.78 10.95 -24.74
N LEU A 360 -11.88 10.02 -24.43
CA LEU A 360 -12.20 8.73 -23.79
C LEU A 360 -13.23 7.89 -24.58
N GLY A 361 -13.38 8.11 -25.89
CA GLY A 361 -14.40 7.47 -26.72
C GLY A 361 -15.83 7.95 -26.46
N ILE A 362 -16.00 9.06 -25.73
CA ILE A 362 -17.32 9.65 -25.46
C ILE A 362 -17.82 10.34 -26.74
N GLN A 363 -18.96 9.89 -27.25
CA GLN A 363 -19.63 10.47 -28.41
C GLN A 363 -20.49 11.68 -28.00
N ASP A 364 -20.65 12.64 -28.91
CA ASP A 364 -21.41 13.89 -28.73
C ASP A 364 -22.93 13.64 -28.65
#